data_AF-A0A0N4XPU7-F1
#
_entry.id   AF-A0A0N4XPU7-F1
#
_cell.length_a   1.000
_cell.length_b   1.000
_cell.length_c   1.000
_cell.angle_alpha   90.00
_cell.angle_beta   90.00
_cell.angle_gamma   90.00
#
_symmetry.space_group_name_H-M   'P 1'
#
loop_
_entity.id
_entity.type
_entity.pdbx_description
1 polymer ?
#
loop_
_entity_poly.entity_id
_entity_poly.type
_entity_poly.pdbx_seq_one_letter_code
_entity_poly.pdbx_strand_id
1 'polypeptide(L)'
;MEATISSIMNHRSVHMRDRANVEKKLRHLISGGDRQFAVISDFDFTLTRFVDERGNRCLTSHSVVDQLLISLHPELEEMIHARTKKYSAIEFDTNMTKEDKIPYMIEWWTLAHNNYIASGIHKDDIERAVQHSKIELR
;
A
#
# COMPACT_ATOMS: atom_id res chain seq x y z
N MET A 1 20.33 21.09 -12.12
CA MET A 1 19.31 21.47 -11.11
C MET A 1 18.02 21.92 -11.78
N GLU A 2 18.03 23.02 -12.54
CA GLU A 2 16.88 23.43 -13.38
C GLU A 2 16.41 22.34 -14.34
N ALA A 3 17.35 21.70 -15.03
CA ALA A 3 17.05 20.58 -15.93
C ALA A 3 16.40 19.39 -15.20
N THR A 4 16.74 19.16 -13.92
CA THR A 4 16.20 18.07 -13.10
C THR A 4 14.75 18.37 -12.68
N ILE A 5 14.49 19.58 -12.17
CA ILE A 5 13.15 20.02 -11.78
C ILE A 5 12.23 20.00 -13.02
N SER A 6 12.69 20.57 -14.13
CA SER A 6 11.94 20.60 -15.38
C SER A 6 11.63 19.18 -15.90
N SER A 7 12.59 18.26 -15.87
CA SER A 7 12.38 16.87 -16.29
C SER A 7 11.31 16.17 -15.46
N ILE A 8 11.36 16.28 -14.13
CA ILE A 8 10.38 15.66 -13.22
C ILE A 8 8.99 16.25 -13.45
N MET A 9 8.90 17.59 -13.48
CA MET A 9 7.63 18.30 -13.57
C MET A 9 6.93 18.20 -14.94
N ASN A 10 7.63 17.73 -15.97
CA ASN A 10 7.09 17.54 -17.32
C ASN A 10 6.87 16.07 -17.68
N HIS A 11 7.09 15.14 -16.75
CA HIS A 11 6.81 13.73 -17.00
C HIS A 11 5.30 13.49 -17.16
N ARG A 12 4.92 12.68 -18.16
CA ARG A 12 3.51 12.47 -18.57
C ARG A 12 2.57 11.96 -17.47
N SER A 13 3.11 11.27 -16.46
CA SER A 13 2.34 10.73 -15.34
C SER A 13 2.27 11.67 -14.13
N VAL A 14 2.88 12.86 -14.22
CA VAL A 14 2.92 13.83 -13.14
C VAL A 14 1.82 14.86 -13.36
N HIS A 15 0.84 14.86 -12.47
CA HIS A 15 -0.26 15.82 -12.46
C HIS A 15 -0.12 16.72 -11.23
N MET A 16 -0.17 18.03 -11.42
CA MET A 16 0.00 19.02 -10.36
C MET A 16 -1.13 20.03 -10.39
N ARG A 17 -1.81 20.22 -9.25
CA ARG A 17 -2.85 21.25 -9.11
C ARG A 17 -2.27 22.67 -9.15
N ASP A 18 -1.13 22.88 -8.49
CA ASP A 18 -0.46 24.17 -8.38
C ASP A 18 1.03 23.99 -8.71
N ARG A 19 1.36 24.20 -9.98
CA ARG A 19 2.71 23.98 -10.50
C ARG A 19 3.75 24.90 -9.86
N ALA A 20 3.41 26.19 -9.69
CA ALA A 20 4.33 27.19 -9.17
C ALA A 20 4.70 26.91 -7.71
N ASN A 21 3.73 26.51 -6.88
CA ASN A 21 3.99 26.15 -5.49
C ASN A 21 4.81 24.86 -5.35
N VAL A 22 4.58 23.85 -6.21
CA VAL A 22 5.41 22.64 -6.25
C VAL A 22 6.86 22.99 -6.59
N GLU A 23 7.09 23.82 -7.61
CA GLU A 23 8.44 24.26 -7.99
C GLU A 23 9.14 24.98 -6.84
N LYS A 24 8.45 25.90 -6.15
CA LYS A 24 8.97 26.60 -4.98
C LYS A 24 9.41 25.64 -3.88
N LYS A 25 8.59 24.62 -3.57
CA LYS A 25 8.91 23.59 -2.57
C LYS A 25 10.13 22.76 -2.97
N LEU A 26 10.22 22.33 -4.23
CA LEU A 26 11.37 21.58 -4.75
C LEU A 26 12.67 22.38 -4.64
N ARG A 27 12.65 23.66 -5.02
CA ARG A 27 13.79 24.57 -4.88
C ARG A 27 14.22 24.72 -3.42
N HIS A 28 13.25 24.83 -2.50
CA HIS A 28 13.54 24.92 -1.08
C HIS A 28 14.22 23.64 -0.55
N LEU A 29 13.70 22.46 -0.88
CA LEU A 29 14.29 21.18 -0.50
C LEU A 29 15.74 21.06 -1.00
N ILE A 30 16.00 21.45 -2.25
CA ILE A 30 17.36 21.40 -2.82
C ILE A 30 18.28 22.39 -2.11
N SER A 31 17.82 23.61 -1.82
CA SER A 31 18.62 24.62 -1.12
C SER A 31 18.91 24.28 0.34
N GLY A 32 18.00 23.57 1.02
CA GLY A 32 18.15 23.15 2.41
C GLY A 32 19.14 22.00 2.61
N GLY A 33 19.41 21.23 1.55
CA GLY A 33 20.33 20.09 1.59
C GLY A 33 19.80 18.90 2.38
N ASP A 34 20.63 17.87 2.50
CA ASP A 34 20.32 16.60 3.15
C ASP A 34 20.07 16.73 4.66
N ARG A 35 20.76 17.65 5.33
CA ARG A 35 20.64 17.86 6.79
C ARG A 35 19.26 18.36 7.22
N GLN A 36 18.46 18.90 6.30
CA GLN A 36 17.10 19.38 6.54
C GLN A 36 16.05 18.52 5.84
N PHE A 37 16.44 17.37 5.30
CA PHE A 37 15.57 16.49 4.54
C PHE A 37 15.19 15.25 5.33
N ALA A 38 13.90 14.93 5.34
CA ALA A 38 13.38 13.69 5.89
C ALA A 38 12.33 13.13 4.93
N VAL A 39 12.23 11.80 4.87
CA VAL A 39 11.24 11.08 4.07
C VAL A 39 10.25 10.41 5.02
N ILE A 40 8.97 10.68 4.80
CA ILE A 40 7.86 9.92 5.37
C ILE A 40 7.13 9.31 4.17
N SER A 41 7.06 7.99 4.12
CA SER A 41 6.48 7.27 2.98
C SER A 41 5.59 6.15 3.48
N ASP A 42 4.51 5.93 2.76
CA ASP A 42 3.69 4.73 2.86
C ASP A 42 4.41 3.55 2.19
N PHE A 43 3.98 2.31 2.45
CA PHE A 43 4.62 1.11 1.91
C PHE A 43 3.85 0.50 0.74
N ASP A 44 2.62 0.02 0.99
CA ASP A 44 1.84 -0.74 0.01
C ASP A 44 1.42 0.14 -1.18
N PHE A 45 1.77 -0.30 -2.38
CA PHE A 45 1.56 0.40 -3.66
C PHE A 45 2.24 1.77 -3.78
N THR A 46 2.94 2.23 -2.74
CA THR A 46 3.80 3.42 -2.73
C THR A 46 5.26 3.03 -2.97
N LEU A 47 5.87 2.27 -2.05
CA LEU A 47 7.21 1.68 -2.23
C LEU A 47 7.14 0.33 -2.96
N THR A 48 6.04 -0.39 -2.78
CA THR A 48 5.75 -1.60 -3.57
C THR A 48 4.99 -1.27 -4.85
N ARG A 49 5.09 -2.16 -5.84
CA ARG A 49 4.42 -2.04 -7.14
C ARG A 49 2.93 -2.32 -7.00
N PHE A 50 2.11 -1.59 -7.76
CA PHE A 50 0.66 -1.84 -7.88
C PHE A 50 0.36 -2.95 -8.91
N VAL A 51 1.17 -3.00 -9.96
CA VAL A 51 1.17 -4.03 -11.01
C VAL A 51 2.62 -4.38 -11.39
N ASP A 52 2.86 -5.63 -11.74
CA ASP A 52 4.16 -6.11 -12.24
C ASP A 52 4.41 -5.65 -13.69
N GLU A 53 5.59 -5.97 -14.23
CA GLU A 53 5.97 -5.62 -15.61
C GLU A 53 5.09 -6.28 -16.69
N ARG A 54 4.36 -7.34 -16.33
CA ARG A 54 3.41 -8.06 -17.19
C ARG A 54 1.98 -7.56 -17.04
N GLY A 55 1.73 -6.58 -16.16
CA GLY A 55 0.42 -6.01 -15.86
C GLY A 55 -0.40 -6.80 -14.84
N ASN A 56 0.15 -7.80 -14.15
CA ASN A 56 -0.56 -8.53 -13.11
C ASN A 56 -0.59 -7.75 -11.80
N ARG A 57 -1.64 -7.95 -11.01
CA ARG A 57 -1.80 -7.35 -9.69
C ARG A 57 -0.74 -7.84 -8.71
N CYS A 58 0.05 -6.93 -8.13
CA CYS A 58 0.91 -7.22 -7.00
C CYS A 58 0.11 -7.25 -5.69
N LEU A 59 0.68 -7.90 -4.67
CA LEU A 59 0.08 -8.05 -3.35
C LEU A 59 0.42 -6.87 -2.44
N THR A 60 -0.50 -6.57 -1.52
CA THR A 60 -0.19 -5.77 -0.33
C THR A 60 0.47 -6.64 0.73
N SER A 61 1.06 -6.03 1.74
CA SER A 61 1.62 -6.70 2.92
C SER A 61 0.63 -7.65 3.59
N HIS A 62 -0.64 -7.25 3.78
CA HIS A 62 -1.68 -8.14 4.30
C HIS A 62 -2.06 -9.26 3.33
N SER A 63 -2.12 -9.00 2.02
CA SER A 63 -2.44 -10.05 1.05
C SER A 63 -1.37 -11.15 1.00
N VAL A 64 -0.11 -10.85 1.32
CA VAL A 64 0.94 -11.86 1.50
C VAL A 64 0.58 -12.80 2.66
N VAL A 65 0.14 -12.25 3.78
CA VAL A 65 -0.25 -13.04 4.97
C VAL A 65 -1.57 -13.79 4.74
N ASP A 66 -2.54 -13.19 4.05
CA ASP A 66 -3.78 -13.87 3.67
C ASP A 66 -3.50 -15.08 2.74
N GLN A 67 -2.56 -14.98 1.80
CA GLN A 67 -2.17 -16.12 0.96
C GLN A 67 -1.48 -17.24 1.74
N LEU A 68 -0.62 -16.88 2.70
CA LEU A 68 -0.05 -17.85 3.64
C LEU A 68 -1.16 -18.54 4.44
N LEU A 69 -2.10 -17.76 4.96
CA LEU A 69 -3.22 -18.30 5.73
C LEU A 69 -4.06 -19.28 4.90
N ILE A 70 -4.39 -18.93 3.65
CA ILE A 70 -5.11 -19.80 2.72
C ILE A 70 -4.31 -21.07 2.41
N SER A 71 -2.99 -20.96 2.25
CA SER A 71 -2.13 -22.12 2.00
C SER A 71 -2.10 -23.11 3.17
N LEU A 72 -2.21 -22.62 4.40
CA LEU A 72 -2.22 -23.46 5.61
C LEU A 72 -3.63 -23.96 5.95
N HIS A 73 -4.65 -23.16 5.65
CA HIS A 73 -6.05 -23.37 5.99
C HIS A 73 -6.96 -23.06 4.80
N PRO A 74 -7.01 -23.93 3.77
CA PRO A 74 -7.81 -23.70 2.57
C PRO A 74 -9.30 -23.48 2.86
N GLU A 75 -9.82 -24.05 3.96
CA GLU A 75 -11.18 -23.85 4.42
C GLU A 75 -11.52 -22.40 4.77
N LEU A 76 -10.52 -21.54 5.01
CA LEU A 76 -10.70 -20.13 5.34
C LEU A 76 -10.76 -19.22 4.10
N GLU A 77 -10.47 -19.72 2.90
CA GLU A 77 -10.36 -18.92 1.67
C GLU A 77 -11.64 -18.12 1.38
N GLU A 78 -12.80 -18.77 1.44
CA GLU A 78 -14.08 -18.11 1.17
C GLU A 78 -14.35 -16.99 2.18
N MET A 79 -14.08 -17.23 3.47
CA MET A 79 -14.24 -16.23 4.52
C MET A 79 -13.31 -15.03 4.30
N ILE A 80 -12.04 -15.27 3.96
CA ILE A 80 -11.05 -14.22 3.71
C ILE A 80 -11.46 -13.38 2.50
N HIS A 81 -11.84 -14.02 1.40
CA HIS A 81 -12.33 -13.33 0.20
C HIS A 81 -13.61 -12.54 0.45
N ALA A 82 -14.58 -13.10 1.19
CA ALA A 82 -15.82 -12.42 1.53
C ALA A 82 -15.56 -11.18 2.41
N ARG A 83 -14.71 -11.31 3.44
CA ARG A 83 -14.27 -10.21 4.30
C ARG A 83 -13.62 -9.11 3.46
N THR A 84 -12.58 -9.44 2.70
CA THR A 84 -11.82 -8.48 1.88
C THR A 84 -12.73 -7.79 0.86
N LYS A 85 -13.63 -8.52 0.20
CA LYS A 85 -14.60 -7.95 -0.75
C LYS A 85 -15.54 -6.95 -0.07
N LYS A 86 -16.09 -7.27 1.09
CA LYS A 86 -16.99 -6.38 1.86
C LYS A 86 -16.29 -5.07 2.22
N TYR A 87 -15.14 -5.16 2.88
CA TYR A 87 -14.49 -3.98 3.43
C TYR A 87 -13.76 -3.16 2.38
N SER A 88 -13.22 -3.77 1.33
CA SER A 88 -12.63 -3.01 0.21
C SER A 88 -13.70 -2.19 -0.54
N ALA A 89 -14.93 -2.71 -0.68
CA ALA A 89 -16.03 -1.94 -1.26
C ALA A 89 -16.35 -0.68 -0.42
N ILE A 90 -16.27 -0.78 0.91
CA ILE A 90 -16.47 0.34 1.84
C ILE A 90 -15.29 1.33 1.78
N GLU A 91 -14.05 0.83 1.78
CA GLU A 91 -12.83 1.64 1.70
C GLU A 91 -12.86 2.57 0.49
N PHE A 92 -13.23 2.03 -0.67
CA PHE A 92 -13.25 2.76 -1.93
C PHE A 92 -14.59 3.45 -2.25
N ASP A 93 -15.61 3.38 -1.38
CA ASP A 93 -16.90 4.03 -1.63
C ASP A 93 -16.76 5.56 -1.64
N THR A 94 -17.00 6.20 -2.77
CA THR A 94 -16.90 7.66 -2.91
C THR A 94 -18.06 8.42 -2.26
N ASN A 95 -19.14 7.74 -1.87
CA ASN A 95 -20.31 8.34 -1.25
C ASN A 95 -20.23 8.37 0.29
N MET A 96 -19.30 7.61 0.88
CA MET A 96 -19.09 7.58 2.33
C MET A 96 -18.02 8.59 2.75
N THR A 97 -18.26 9.27 3.88
CA THR A 97 -17.25 10.14 4.49
C THR A 97 -16.10 9.31 5.07
N LYS A 98 -14.95 9.96 5.33
CA LYS A 98 -13.83 9.28 5.99
C LYS A 98 -14.24 8.82 7.39
N GLU A 99 -14.97 9.66 8.10
CA GLU A 99 -15.44 9.45 9.47
C GLU A 99 -16.35 8.21 9.53
N ASP A 100 -17.23 8.04 8.55
CA ASP A 100 -18.12 6.87 8.47
C ASP A 100 -17.37 5.57 8.15
N LYS A 101 -16.25 5.65 7.42
CA LYS A 101 -15.43 4.48 7.05
C LYS A 101 -14.55 3.98 8.18
N ILE A 102 -14.10 4.87 9.08
CA ILE A 102 -13.13 4.53 10.14
C ILE A 102 -13.56 3.31 10.97
N PRO A 103 -14.81 3.23 11.49
CA PRO A 103 -15.25 2.06 12.25
C PRO A 103 -15.15 0.74 11.47
N TYR A 104 -15.47 0.75 10.18
CA TYR A 104 -15.37 -0.44 9.33
C TYR A 104 -13.92 -0.85 9.07
N MET A 105 -13.00 0.11 8.92
CA MET A 105 -11.57 -0.20 8.75
C MET A 105 -10.98 -0.80 10.03
N ILE A 106 -11.39 -0.28 11.20
CA ILE A 106 -11.01 -0.86 12.50
C ILE A 106 -11.53 -2.30 12.60
N GLU A 107 -12.81 -2.52 12.28
CA GLU A 107 -13.42 -3.86 12.31
C GLU A 107 -12.68 -4.82 11.37
N TRP A 108 -12.42 -4.40 10.13
CA TRP A 108 -11.73 -5.22 9.13
C TRP A 108 -10.36 -5.69 9.63
N TRP A 109 -9.50 -4.76 10.04
CA TRP A 109 -8.15 -5.10 10.47
C TRP A 109 -8.14 -5.90 11.77
N THR A 110 -9.06 -5.63 12.69
CA THR A 110 -9.23 -6.43 13.91
C THR A 110 -9.59 -7.88 13.58
N LEU A 111 -10.55 -8.09 12.68
CA LEU A 111 -10.94 -9.44 12.25
C LEU A 111 -9.79 -10.15 11.52
N ALA A 112 -9.06 -9.44 10.65
CA ALA A 112 -7.92 -10.02 9.95
C ALA A 112 -6.81 -10.45 10.91
N HIS A 113 -6.41 -9.58 11.83
CA HIS A 113 -5.36 -9.87 12.80
C HIS A 113 -5.75 -10.98 13.79
N ASN A 114 -7.00 -11.01 14.24
CA ASN A 114 -7.50 -12.10 15.08
C ASN A 114 -7.42 -13.46 14.37
N ASN A 115 -7.73 -13.51 13.07
CA ASN A 115 -7.61 -14.74 12.29
C ASN A 115 -6.15 -15.20 12.17
N TYR A 116 -5.20 -14.28 11.98
CA TYR A 116 -3.78 -14.63 11.92
C TYR A 116 -3.29 -15.23 13.24
N ILE A 117 -3.69 -14.64 14.37
CA ILE A 117 -3.33 -15.13 15.70
C ILE A 117 -3.96 -16.50 15.97
N ALA A 118 -5.26 -16.66 15.68
CA ALA A 118 -5.99 -17.90 15.91
C ALA A 118 -5.45 -19.07 15.07
N SER A 119 -4.89 -18.78 13.89
CA SER A 119 -4.34 -19.78 12.97
C SER A 119 -2.85 -20.06 13.22
N GLY A 120 -2.26 -19.49 14.27
CA GLY A 120 -0.88 -19.80 14.66
C GLY A 120 0.18 -19.29 13.69
N ILE A 121 -0.06 -18.18 12.98
CA ILE A 121 0.94 -17.58 12.11
C ILE A 121 2.11 -17.04 12.95
N HIS A 122 3.32 -17.56 12.72
CA HIS A 122 4.53 -17.12 13.39
C HIS A 122 5.42 -16.26 12.48
N LYS A 123 6.38 -15.57 13.08
CA LYS A 123 7.32 -14.67 12.37
C LYS A 123 8.05 -15.39 11.22
N ASP A 124 8.48 -16.62 11.43
CA ASP A 124 9.23 -17.38 10.43
C ASP A 124 8.35 -17.80 9.24
N ASP A 125 7.03 -17.92 9.44
CA ASP A 125 6.08 -18.16 8.35
C ASP A 125 5.97 -16.93 7.45
N ILE A 126 6.03 -15.73 8.02
CA ILE A 126 5.97 -14.47 7.27
C ILE A 126 7.21 -14.34 6.37
N GLU A 127 8.40 -14.67 6.87
CA GLU A 127 9.62 -14.63 6.05
C GLU A 127 9.50 -15.56 4.83
N ARG A 128 9.04 -16.80 5.05
CA ARG A 128 8.79 -17.75 3.96
C ARG A 128 7.70 -17.25 3.01
N ALA A 129 6.62 -16.68 3.52
CA ALA A 129 5.54 -16.15 2.70
C ALA A 129 6.03 -15.03 1.80
N VAL A 130 6.80 -14.08 2.33
CA VAL A 130 7.37 -12.97 1.54
C VAL A 130 8.23 -13.51 0.40
N GLN A 131 9.11 -14.49 0.66
CA GLN A 131 9.99 -15.09 -0.36
C GLN A 131 9.25 -15.72 -1.55
N HIS A 132 8.02 -16.18 -1.35
CA HIS A 132 7.22 -16.88 -2.37
C HIS A 132 6.01 -16.07 -2.87
N SER A 133 5.88 -14.82 -2.41
CA SER A 133 4.74 -13.97 -2.72
C SER A 133 5.01 -13.01 -3.87
N LYS A 134 3.94 -12.51 -4.49
CA LYS A 134 4.02 -11.49 -5.56
C LYS A 134 3.98 -10.06 -4.99
N ILE A 135 4.87 -9.76 -4.05
CA ILE A 135 5.13 -8.40 -3.57
C ILE A 135 6.48 -7.93 -4.12
N GLU A 136 6.52 -6.77 -4.75
CA GLU A 136 7.71 -6.27 -5.44
C GLU A 136 7.95 -4.80 -5.08
N LEU A 137 9.19 -4.43 -4.81
CA LEU A 137 9.59 -3.03 -4.67
C LEU A 137 9.65 -2.34 -6.04
N ARG A 138 9.43 -1.03 -6.05
CA ARG A 138 9.53 -0.19 -7.26
C ARG A 138 10.97 -0.03 -7.75
#